data_AF-A0A7L3GSD6-F1
#
_entry.id   AF-A0A7L3GSD6-F1
#
_cell.length_a   1.000
_cell.length_b   1.000
_cell.length_c   1.000
_cell.angle_alpha   90.00
_cell.angle_beta   90.00
_cell.angle_gamma   90.00
#
_symmetry.space_group_name_H-M   'P 1'
#
loop_
_entity.id
_entity.type
_entity.pdbx_description
1 polymer ?
#
loop_
_entity_poly.entity_id
_entity_poly.type
_entity_poly.pdbx_seq_one_letter_code
_entity_poly.pdbx_strand_id
1 'polypeptide(L)'
;PLRPYERIDTLKQFLEHNGHVLRFFCVWDDPESMFHDSRELVLHYYLSDDTIDIKEIIPVNSGRDAVPLFLRRDKLPKYAPTGLYQPGTITSRTVLNVFGKLVGNGGHYILDNRKTGAVHQEFYRDSDLKIGAVINVWGRKIILYDCDEFTKEYYRTKYGI
;
A
#
# COMPACT_ATOMS: atom_id res chain seq x y z
N PRO A 1 -3.04 28.15 -23.79
CA PRO A 1 -3.62 27.25 -22.76
C PRO A 1 -2.53 26.71 -21.82
N LEU A 2 -2.58 27.10 -20.54
CA LEU A 2 -1.72 26.53 -19.50
C LEU A 2 -2.04 25.04 -19.40
N ARG A 3 -1.05 24.19 -19.68
CA ARG A 3 -1.19 22.74 -19.47
C ARG A 3 -1.40 22.54 -17.96
N PRO A 4 -2.51 21.93 -17.51
CA PRO A 4 -2.72 21.67 -16.10
C PRO A 4 -1.80 20.51 -15.68
N TYR A 5 -0.52 20.81 -15.45
CA TYR A 5 0.36 19.87 -14.75
C TYR A 5 -0.04 19.92 -13.27
N GLU A 6 -0.72 18.89 -12.79
CA GLU A 6 -0.76 18.61 -11.36
C GLU A 6 0.68 18.33 -10.91
N ARG A 7 1.26 19.25 -10.12
CA ARG A 7 2.53 19.03 -9.47
C ARG A 7 2.31 18.09 -8.28
N ILE A 8 2.72 16.84 -8.44
CA ILE A 8 2.74 15.87 -7.34
C ILE A 8 4.06 16.09 -6.59
N ASP A 9 3.99 16.67 -5.39
CA ASP A 9 5.19 16.97 -4.59
C ASP A 9 5.62 15.75 -3.78
N THR A 10 6.12 14.72 -4.47
CA THR A 10 6.67 13.52 -3.83
C THR A 10 8.03 13.77 -3.17
N LEU A 11 8.76 14.80 -3.63
CA LEU A 11 10.11 15.10 -3.16
C LEU A 11 10.10 15.65 -1.75
N LYS A 12 9.12 16.50 -1.40
CA LYS A 12 9.00 17.05 -0.05
C LYS A 12 8.92 15.94 1.01
N GLN A 13 8.00 14.99 0.83
CA GLN A 13 7.80 13.88 1.78
C GLN A 13 9.06 13.03 1.92
N PHE A 14 9.75 12.75 0.80
CA PHE A 14 10.99 12.00 0.81
C PHE A 14 12.10 12.69 1.61
N LEU A 15 12.23 14.02 1.48
CA LEU A 15 13.27 14.79 2.18
C LEU A 15 13.00 14.89 3.69
N GLU A 16 11.74 15.06 4.09
CA GLU A 16 11.35 15.22 5.51
C GLU A 16 11.45 13.90 6.29
N HIS A 17 11.23 12.76 5.64
CA HIS A 17 11.15 11.46 6.29
C HIS A 17 12.18 10.45 5.76
N ASN A 18 13.29 10.95 5.21
CA ASN A 18 14.33 10.09 4.68
C ASN A 18 14.91 9.17 5.77
N GLY A 19 14.89 7.86 5.53
CA GLY A 19 15.42 6.88 6.47
C GLY A 19 14.53 6.58 7.68
N HIS A 20 13.35 7.21 7.80
CA HIS A 20 12.43 6.92 8.88
C HIS A 20 11.53 5.74 8.51
N VAL A 21 11.65 4.65 9.27
CA VAL A 21 10.89 3.42 9.06
C VAL A 21 10.21 3.04 10.37
N LEU A 22 8.89 2.90 10.32
CA LEU A 22 8.12 2.37 11.45
C LEU A 22 8.15 0.85 11.36
N ARG A 23 8.47 0.20 12.47
CA ARG A 23 8.61 -1.25 12.55
C ARG A 23 7.61 -1.80 13.55
N PHE A 24 6.80 -2.73 13.08
CA PHE A 24 5.78 -3.41 13.86
C PHE A 24 6.03 -4.92 13.86
N PHE A 25 5.77 -5.53 15.01
CA PHE A 25 5.72 -6.96 15.17
C PHE A 25 4.29 -7.43 15.03
N CYS A 26 4.12 -8.46 14.22
CA CYS A 26 2.84 -8.90 13.74
C CYS A 26 2.74 -10.42 13.86
N VAL A 27 1.53 -10.91 14.06
CA VAL A 27 1.24 -12.35 14.01
C VAL A 27 0.21 -12.61 12.93
N TRP A 28 0.44 -13.66 12.15
CA TRP A 28 -0.52 -14.16 11.19
C TRP A 28 -0.91 -15.59 11.55
N ASP A 29 -2.19 -15.76 11.89
CA ASP A 29 -2.80 -17.07 12.08
C ASP A 29 -3.38 -17.52 10.74
N ASP A 30 -2.87 -18.63 10.20
CA ASP A 30 -3.35 -19.20 8.94
C ASP A 30 -4.67 -19.97 9.19
N PRO A 31 -5.83 -19.49 8.67
CA PRO A 31 -7.12 -20.14 8.91
C PRO A 31 -7.24 -21.51 8.22
N GLU A 32 -6.42 -21.77 7.20
CA GLU A 32 -6.43 -23.03 6.45
C GLU A 32 -5.57 -24.11 7.12
N SER A 33 -4.72 -23.73 8.08
CA SER A 33 -3.86 -24.68 8.76
C SER A 33 -4.64 -25.45 9.83
N MET A 34 -4.77 -26.77 9.64
CA MET A 34 -5.35 -27.69 10.63
C MET A 34 -4.57 -27.73 11.95
N PHE A 35 -3.31 -27.33 11.91
CA PHE A 35 -2.45 -27.16 13.06
C PHE A 35 -2.25 -25.67 13.28
N HIS A 36 -2.68 -25.15 14.42
CA HIS A 36 -2.59 -23.73 14.80
C HIS A 36 -1.12 -23.27 14.71
N ASP A 37 -0.74 -22.73 13.55
CA ASP A 37 0.64 -22.37 13.22
C ASP A 37 0.70 -20.85 13.07
N SER A 38 0.85 -20.19 14.21
CA SER A 38 0.97 -18.75 14.31
C SER A 38 2.33 -18.31 13.79
N ARG A 39 2.33 -17.54 12.71
CA ARG A 39 3.56 -17.06 12.06
C ARG A 39 3.89 -15.66 12.54
N GLU A 40 5.12 -15.48 13.03
CA GLU A 40 5.61 -14.17 13.41
C GLU A 40 6.12 -13.42 12.17
N LEU A 41 5.66 -12.19 12.01
CA LEU A 41 5.97 -11.32 10.90
C LEU A 41 6.47 -9.96 11.42
N VAL A 42 7.32 -9.31 10.65
CA VAL A 42 7.78 -7.94 10.87
C VAL A 42 7.30 -7.07 9.72
N LEU A 43 6.51 -6.06 10.03
CA LEU A 43 6.04 -5.06 9.10
C LEU A 43 6.90 -3.80 9.20
N HIS A 44 7.41 -3.34 8.06
CA HIS A 44 8.12 -2.09 7.91
C HIS A 44 7.26 -1.11 7.10
N TYR A 45 6.94 0.05 7.67
CA TYR A 45 6.27 1.16 7.01
C TYR A 45 7.25 2.29 6.75
N TYR A 46 7.43 2.65 5.48
CA TYR A 46 8.33 3.71 5.06
C TYR A 46 7.59 5.04 4.97
N LEU A 47 7.92 5.98 5.87
CA LEU A 47 7.29 7.30 5.91
C LEU A 47 7.62 8.15 4.67
N SER A 48 8.71 7.85 3.98
CA SER A 48 9.18 8.59 2.80
C SER A 48 8.26 8.45 1.58
N ASP A 49 7.58 7.32 1.44
CA ASP A 49 6.78 6.98 0.25
C ASP A 49 5.48 6.23 0.54
N ASP A 50 5.12 6.05 1.81
CA ASP A 50 3.91 5.33 2.27
C ASP A 50 3.84 3.90 1.75
N THR A 51 4.99 3.23 1.67
CA THR A 51 5.10 1.82 1.25
C THR A 51 5.28 0.90 2.44
N ILE A 52 4.83 -0.35 2.28
CA ILE A 52 4.91 -1.39 3.31
C ILE A 52 5.69 -2.59 2.77
N ASP A 53 6.62 -3.08 3.59
CA ASP A 53 7.38 -4.32 3.37
C ASP A 53 7.10 -5.27 4.54
N ILE A 54 6.85 -6.56 4.27
CA ILE A 54 6.51 -7.54 5.31
C ILE A 54 7.45 -8.74 5.18
N LYS A 55 8.10 -9.08 6.29
CA LYS A 55 9.03 -10.19 6.38
C LYS A 55 8.58 -11.20 7.42
N GLU A 56 8.69 -12.48 7.10
CA GLU A 56 8.46 -13.59 8.02
C GLU A 56 9.72 -13.85 8.85
N ILE A 57 9.54 -14.04 10.16
CA ILE A 57 10.60 -14.50 11.06
C ILE A 57 10.61 -16.03 10.99
N ILE A 58 11.61 -16.57 10.30
CA ILE A 58 11.73 -18.02 10.08
C ILE A 58 12.71 -18.60 11.12
N PRO A 59 12.25 -19.42 12.08
CA PRO A 59 13.14 -20.03 13.05
C PRO A 59 14.01 -21.13 12.42
N VAL A 60 15.16 -21.39 13.04
CA VAL A 60 16.09 -22.44 12.59
C VAL A 60 15.39 -23.80 12.62
N ASN A 61 15.60 -24.62 11.60
CA ASN A 61 14.97 -25.93 11.42
C ASN A 61 13.43 -25.90 11.29
N SER A 62 12.84 -24.78 10.88
CA SER A 62 11.39 -24.68 10.59
C SER A 62 10.93 -25.59 9.44
N GLY A 63 11.84 -26.03 8.57
CA GLY A 63 11.50 -26.82 7.38
C GLY A 63 10.81 -26.01 6.27
N ARG A 64 10.68 -24.68 6.45
CA ARG A 64 10.14 -23.74 5.48
C ARG A 64 11.22 -23.19 4.56
N ASP A 65 10.79 -22.58 3.46
CA ASP A 65 11.68 -21.90 2.50
C ASP A 65 12.51 -20.83 3.21
N ALA A 66 13.75 -20.64 2.79
CA ALA A 66 14.68 -19.70 3.41
C ALA A 66 14.39 -18.24 3.05
N VAL A 67 13.44 -17.98 2.13
CA VAL A 67 13.08 -16.62 1.71
C VAL A 67 12.13 -16.00 2.74
N PRO A 68 12.56 -14.98 3.51
CA PRO A 68 11.74 -14.40 4.56
C PRO A 68 10.75 -13.37 4.02
N LEU A 69 10.60 -13.20 2.71
CA LEU A 69 9.79 -12.11 2.14
C LEU A 69 8.33 -12.54 2.00
N PHE A 70 7.47 -12.00 2.86
CA PHE A 70 6.03 -12.25 2.80
C PHE A 70 5.32 -11.30 1.83
N LEU A 71 5.69 -10.02 1.86
CA LEU A 71 5.22 -9.00 0.92
C LEU A 71 6.40 -8.13 0.51
N ARG A 72 6.68 -8.05 -0.78
CA ARG A 72 7.64 -7.08 -1.31
C ARG A 72 7.15 -5.66 -1.06
N ARG A 73 8.07 -4.75 -0.70
CA ARG A 73 7.83 -3.31 -0.58
C ARG A 73 6.92 -2.78 -1.70
N ASP A 74 5.70 -2.42 -1.33
CA ASP A 74 4.69 -1.84 -2.23
C ASP A 74 3.65 -1.04 -1.41
N LYS A 75 2.82 -0.25 -2.10
CA LYS A 75 1.69 0.43 -1.46
C LYS A 75 0.57 -0.57 -1.22
N LEU A 76 0.26 -0.83 0.04
CA LEU A 76 -0.76 -1.80 0.42
C LEU A 76 -2.15 -1.17 0.35
N PRO A 77 -3.07 -1.68 -0.50
CA PRO A 77 -4.44 -1.19 -0.51
C PRO A 77 -5.24 -1.71 0.70
N LYS A 78 -6.10 -0.86 1.27
CA LYS A 78 -7.00 -1.24 2.38
C LYS A 78 -8.03 -2.28 1.97
N TYR A 79 -8.56 -2.09 0.76
CA TYR A 79 -9.54 -2.99 0.18
C TYR A 79 -8.87 -3.76 -0.94
N ALA A 80 -8.89 -5.09 -0.82
CA ALA A 80 -8.52 -5.95 -1.93
C ALA A 80 -9.47 -5.64 -3.10
N PRO A 81 -8.95 -5.45 -4.32
CA PRO A 81 -9.79 -5.17 -5.47
C PRO A 81 -10.72 -6.36 -5.70
N THR A 82 -12.03 -6.10 -5.79
CA THR A 82 -13.08 -7.11 -6.00
C THR A 82 -12.89 -7.88 -7.33
N GLY A 83 -12.01 -7.42 -8.21
CA GLY A 83 -11.62 -8.09 -9.45
C GLY A 83 -10.35 -7.50 -10.06
N LEU A 84 -9.90 -8.07 -11.18
CA LEU A 84 -8.77 -7.54 -11.94
C LEU A 84 -9.20 -6.25 -12.67
N TYR A 85 -8.47 -5.17 -12.45
CA TYR A 85 -8.66 -3.95 -13.23
C TYR A 85 -8.25 -4.19 -14.68
N GLN A 86 -9.07 -3.71 -15.63
CA GLN A 86 -8.68 -3.74 -17.03
C GLN A 86 -7.46 -2.81 -17.23
N PRO A 87 -6.52 -3.15 -18.13
CA PRO A 87 -5.41 -2.27 -18.48
C PRO A 87 -5.91 -0.85 -18.81
N GLY A 88 -5.34 0.15 -18.16
CA GLY A 88 -5.73 1.56 -18.33
C GLY A 88 -6.74 2.10 -17.32
N THR A 89 -7.40 1.23 -16.54
CA THR A 89 -8.38 1.64 -15.51
C THR A 89 -7.74 2.42 -14.36
N ILE A 90 -6.58 1.95 -13.87
CA ILE A 90 -5.82 2.59 -12.79
C ILE A 90 -4.71 3.49 -13.38
N THR A 91 -5.11 4.59 -13.99
CA THR A 91 -4.17 5.60 -14.50
C THR A 91 -4.30 6.92 -13.77
N SER A 92 -3.20 7.66 -13.64
CA SER A 92 -3.19 9.01 -13.06
C SER A 92 -3.96 10.03 -13.89
N ARG A 93 -4.13 9.75 -15.19
CA ARG A 93 -4.83 10.59 -16.16
C ARG A 93 -5.72 9.73 -17.04
N THR A 94 -7.02 9.99 -17.00
CA THR A 94 -8.00 9.39 -17.90
C THR A 94 -8.21 10.28 -19.12
N VAL A 95 -8.57 9.66 -20.25
CA VAL A 95 -8.91 10.36 -21.50
C VAL A 95 -10.36 10.08 -21.88
N LEU A 96 -11.07 11.10 -22.37
CA LEU A 96 -12.42 10.96 -22.91
C LEU A 96 -12.35 10.83 -24.42
N ASN A 97 -13.07 9.85 -24.95
CA ASN A 97 -13.36 9.78 -26.38
C ASN A 97 -14.44 10.80 -26.70
N VAL A 98 -14.11 11.81 -27.52
CA VAL A 98 -15.03 12.93 -27.80
C VAL A 98 -15.74 12.76 -29.14
N PHE A 99 -15.04 12.21 -30.15
CA PHE A 99 -15.63 11.88 -31.45
C PHE A 99 -15.15 10.51 -31.93
N GLY A 100 -16.08 9.59 -32.15
CA GLY A 100 -15.82 8.30 -32.78
C GLY A 100 -15.56 8.43 -34.28
N LYS A 101 -14.95 7.40 -34.89
CA LYS A 101 -14.65 7.32 -36.32
C LYS A 101 -15.92 7.43 -37.17
N LEU A 102 -16.38 8.64 -37.50
CA LEU A 102 -17.50 8.80 -38.43
C LEU A 102 -17.05 9.20 -39.83
N VAL A 103 -16.00 10.01 -40.02
CA VAL A 103 -15.41 10.26 -41.36
C VAL A 103 -13.98 10.79 -41.17
N GLY A 104 -12.97 10.17 -41.79
CA GLY A 104 -11.59 10.71 -41.86
C GLY A 104 -10.64 10.32 -40.73
N ASN A 105 -9.34 10.31 -41.04
CA ASN A 105 -8.25 9.83 -40.19
C ASN A 105 -8.09 10.67 -38.91
N GLY A 106 -8.55 10.14 -37.79
CA GLY A 106 -8.10 10.56 -36.45
C GLY A 106 -9.24 10.63 -35.44
N GLY A 107 -9.32 9.65 -34.54
CA GLY A 107 -10.15 9.81 -33.34
C GLY A 107 -9.60 10.95 -32.48
N HIS A 108 -10.46 11.87 -32.05
CA HIS A 108 -10.09 12.94 -31.15
C HIS A 108 -10.33 12.51 -29.69
N TYR A 109 -9.25 12.52 -28.90
CA TYR A 109 -9.28 12.32 -27.45
C TYR A 109 -8.95 13.62 -26.74
N ILE A 110 -9.58 13.85 -25.58
CA ILE A 110 -9.23 14.94 -24.67
C ILE A 110 -8.89 14.36 -23.29
N LEU A 111 -8.07 15.08 -22.53
CA LEU A 111 -7.85 14.73 -21.12
C LEU A 111 -9.13 14.95 -20.32
N ASP A 112 -9.47 13.99 -19.45
CA ASP A 112 -10.59 14.12 -18.53
C ASP A 112 -10.18 14.97 -17.32
N ASN A 113 -10.50 16.27 -17.35
CA ASN A 113 -10.24 17.16 -16.21
C ASN A 113 -11.09 16.83 -14.98
N ARG A 114 -12.25 16.15 -15.15
CA ARG A 114 -13.16 15.84 -14.03
C ARG A 114 -12.86 14.48 -13.40
N LYS A 115 -12.04 13.64 -14.04
CA LYS A 115 -11.63 12.31 -13.55
C LYS A 115 -12.83 11.44 -13.13
N THR A 116 -13.96 11.54 -13.84
CA THR A 116 -15.25 11.00 -13.37
C THR A 116 -15.25 9.46 -13.30
N GLY A 117 -14.40 8.81 -14.11
CA GLY A 117 -14.19 7.36 -14.11
C GLY A 117 -12.90 6.89 -13.42
N ALA A 118 -12.20 7.78 -12.70
CA ALA A 118 -10.97 7.39 -12.03
C ALA A 118 -11.27 6.48 -10.84
N VAL A 119 -10.64 5.30 -10.82
CA VAL A 119 -10.72 4.40 -9.67
C VAL A 119 -9.82 4.93 -8.56
N HIS A 120 -10.43 5.34 -7.46
CA HIS A 120 -9.71 5.76 -6.27
C HIS A 120 -9.48 4.56 -5.36
N GLN A 121 -8.22 4.13 -5.24
CA GLN A 121 -7.81 3.10 -4.31
C GLN A 121 -7.29 3.74 -3.02
N GLU A 122 -7.86 3.34 -1.88
CA GLU A 122 -7.36 3.74 -0.58
C GLU A 122 -6.21 2.82 -0.16
N PHE A 123 -5.10 3.43 0.24
CA PHE A 123 -3.91 2.74 0.74
C PHE A 123 -3.80 2.91 2.26
N TYR A 124 -3.20 1.93 2.92
CA TYR A 124 -2.87 2.04 4.33
C TYR A 124 -1.93 3.22 4.57
N ARG A 125 -2.25 4.00 5.61
CA ARG A 125 -1.40 5.08 6.12
C ARG A 125 -0.90 4.72 7.50
N ASP A 126 0.07 5.48 7.97
CA ASP A 126 0.55 5.38 9.34
C ASP A 126 -0.61 5.54 10.37
N SER A 127 -1.59 6.40 10.13
CA SER A 127 -2.76 6.53 11.02
C SER A 127 -3.56 5.24 11.25
N ASP A 128 -3.51 4.29 10.31
CA ASP A 128 -4.23 3.01 10.38
C ASP A 128 -3.43 1.92 11.12
N LEU A 129 -2.11 2.12 11.32
CA LEU A 129 -1.22 1.14 11.91
C LEU A 129 -1.11 1.36 13.42
N LYS A 130 -1.94 0.64 14.18
CA LYS A 130 -1.96 0.70 15.66
C LYS A 130 -1.75 -0.67 16.26
N ILE A 131 -1.19 -0.72 17.46
CA ILE A 131 -1.10 -1.97 18.22
C ILE A 131 -2.53 -2.49 18.47
N GLY A 132 -2.75 -3.78 18.20
CA GLY A 132 -4.06 -4.43 18.22
C GLY A 132 -4.87 -4.30 16.92
N ALA A 133 -4.41 -3.52 15.94
CA ALA A 133 -5.11 -3.40 14.66
C ALA A 133 -4.89 -4.63 13.78
N VAL A 134 -5.92 -4.95 12.99
CA VAL A 134 -5.89 -6.03 11.99
C VAL A 134 -5.69 -5.44 10.60
N ILE A 135 -4.60 -5.81 9.94
CA ILE A 135 -4.25 -5.39 8.59
C ILE A 135 -4.61 -6.51 7.62
N ASN A 136 -5.24 -6.16 6.50
CA ASN A 136 -5.53 -7.08 5.44
C ASN A 136 -4.44 -7.00 4.36
N VAL A 137 -3.66 -8.08 4.22
CA VAL A 137 -2.65 -8.22 3.18
C VAL A 137 -3.15 -9.21 2.14
N TRP A 138 -3.82 -8.68 1.11
CA TRP A 138 -4.35 -9.48 -0.02
C TRP A 138 -5.20 -10.68 0.42
N GLY A 139 -6.03 -10.52 1.46
CA GLY A 139 -6.90 -11.56 2.01
C GLY A 139 -6.36 -12.22 3.28
N ARG A 140 -5.07 -12.02 3.61
CA ARG A 140 -4.47 -12.52 4.86
C ARG A 140 -4.60 -11.46 5.94
N LYS A 141 -5.31 -11.79 7.02
CA LYS A 141 -5.51 -10.89 8.16
C LYS A 141 -4.35 -11.05 9.14
N ILE A 142 -3.58 -9.98 9.31
CA ILE A 142 -2.41 -9.95 10.18
C ILE A 142 -2.73 -9.03 11.37
N ILE A 143 -2.35 -9.44 12.57
CA ILE A 143 -2.59 -8.67 13.79
C ILE A 143 -1.28 -8.01 14.22
N LEU A 144 -1.29 -6.70 14.42
CA LEU A 144 -0.17 -5.98 15.01
C LEU A 144 -0.20 -6.16 16.53
N TYR A 145 0.87 -6.66 17.15
CA TYR A 145 0.90 -6.87 18.61
C TYR A 145 1.96 -6.04 19.33
N ASP A 146 3.03 -5.61 18.66
CA ASP A 146 4.08 -4.75 19.27
C ASP A 146 4.73 -3.84 18.22
N CYS A 147 5.52 -2.86 18.66
CA CYS A 147 6.29 -1.97 17.80
C CYS A 147 7.62 -1.54 18.41
N ASP A 148 8.53 -1.08 17.54
CA ASP A 148 9.87 -0.63 17.95
C ASP A 148 9.83 0.71 18.71
N GLU A 149 10.87 1.01 19.50
CA GLU A 149 10.92 2.20 20.35
C GLU A 149 10.83 3.50 19.52
N PHE A 150 11.49 3.53 18.36
CA PHE A 150 11.38 4.63 17.40
C PHE A 150 9.93 4.86 16.95
N THR A 151 9.19 3.78 16.73
CA THR A 151 7.78 3.85 16.32
C THR A 151 6.96 4.44 17.45
N LYS A 152 7.17 4.01 18.69
CA LYS A 152 6.48 4.57 19.88
C LYS A 152 6.69 6.09 19.99
N GLU A 153 7.93 6.55 19.87
CA GLU A 153 8.24 7.99 19.92
C GLU A 153 7.61 8.78 18.76
N TYR A 154 7.57 8.19 17.56
CA TYR A 154 6.91 8.80 16.42
C TYR A 154 5.40 8.99 16.66
N TYR A 155 4.70 7.97 17.16
CA TYR A 155 3.27 8.08 17.46
C TYR A 155 3.00 9.04 18.63
N ARG A 156 3.88 9.07 19.62
CA ARG A 156 3.81 10.04 20.73
C ARG A 156 3.94 11.47 20.23
N THR A 157 4.90 11.73 19.34
CA THR A 157 5.13 13.08 18.79
C THR A 157 4.03 13.51 17.82
N LYS A 158 3.58 12.61 16.94
CA LYS A 158 2.62 12.94 15.86
C LYS A 158 1.16 12.90 16.31
N TYR A 159 0.79 11.90 17.12
CA TYR A 159 -0.59 11.61 17.50
C TYR A 159 -0.86 11.84 19.00
N GLY A 160 0.17 12.02 19.82
CA GLY A 160 0.01 12.26 21.26
C GLY A 160 -0.43 11.03 22.05
N ILE A 161 -0.19 9.81 21.53
CA ILE A 161 -0.55 8.52 22.13
C ILE A 161 0.68 7.69 22.51
#